data_AF-A0A0E0EVT2-F1
#
_entry.id   AF-A0A0E0EVT2-F1
#
_cell.length_a   1.000
_cell.length_b   1.000
_cell.length_c   1.000
_cell.angle_alpha   90.00
_cell.angle_beta   90.00
_cell.angle_gamma   90.00
#
_symmetry.space_group_name_H-M   'P 1'
#
loop_
_entity.id
_entity.type
_entity.pdbx_description
1 polymer ?
#
loop_
_entity_poly.entity_id
_entity_poly.type
_entity_poly.pdbx_seq_one_letter_code
_entity_poly.pdbx_strand_id
1 'polypeptide(L)'
;MPATHMWNIRPVSLEDDLLGLAFFNDFCLHLWVREVADDGATNWVPRKSVEMDKLLSLPVATEDSHRRIVPAWICGFSGDGNVVFIGTPAGIFLVELDTLKFKKVTDDSLLIKTVHPYESFYYVPNEKGGKQESAIVGNQVSEAGGNNQVASDIYGAKHGWRLGTGMLD
;
A
#
# COMPACT_ATOMS: atom_id res chain seq x y z
N MET A 1 -24.28 16.32 2.79
CA MET A 1 -23.14 16.77 3.61
C MET A 1 -21.87 16.29 2.93
N PRO A 2 -20.86 17.12 2.61
CA PRO A 2 -19.53 16.57 2.39
C PRO A 2 -18.61 17.00 3.52
N ALA A 3 -18.51 16.13 4.52
CA ALA A 3 -17.25 15.91 5.22
C ALA A 3 -16.32 15.19 4.21
N THR A 4 -15.00 15.33 4.17
CA THR A 4 -14.08 15.53 5.28
C THR A 4 -12.71 15.85 4.66
N HIS A 5 -12.16 17.04 4.89
CA HIS A 5 -10.74 17.33 4.62
C HIS A 5 -9.88 16.78 5.77
N MET A 6 -10.06 15.50 6.12
CA MET A 6 -9.17 14.83 7.06
C MET A 6 -7.92 14.45 6.26
N TRP A 7 -6.85 15.22 6.48
CA TRP A 7 -5.50 14.84 6.12
C TRP A 7 -5.29 13.36 6.50
N ASN A 8 -5.16 12.49 5.50
CA ASN A 8 -4.95 11.08 5.77
C ASN A 8 -3.48 10.91 6.17
N ILE A 9 -3.26 10.84 7.48
CA ILE A 9 -1.95 10.60 8.09
C ILE A 9 -1.94 9.15 8.58
N ARG A 10 -0.88 8.40 8.27
CA ARG A 10 -0.66 7.04 8.75
C ARG A 10 0.73 6.91 9.36
N PRO A 11 0.89 6.25 10.52
CA PRO A 11 2.20 5.75 10.93
C PRO A 11 2.64 4.65 9.95
N VAL A 12 3.93 4.58 9.68
CA VAL A 12 4.54 3.58 8.78
C VAL A 12 5.72 2.97 9.50
N SER A 13 5.85 1.65 9.44
CA SER A 13 7.10 0.98 9.76
C SER A 13 7.94 0.98 8.50
N LEU A 14 9.18 1.45 8.59
CA LEU A 14 10.12 1.47 7.47
C LEU A 14 11.18 0.39 7.70
N GLU A 15 12.01 0.16 6.69
CA GLU A 15 13.23 -0.65 6.84
C GLU A 15 14.05 -0.17 8.05
N ASP A 16 14.80 -1.11 8.67
CA ASP A 16 15.63 -0.90 9.86
C ASP A 16 14.85 -0.52 11.15
N ASP A 17 13.60 -0.96 11.27
CA ASP A 17 12.71 -0.69 12.42
C ASP A 17 12.49 0.82 12.68
N LEU A 18 12.65 1.64 11.64
CA LEU A 18 12.45 3.08 11.73
C LEU A 18 10.96 3.43 11.73
N LEU A 19 10.58 4.33 12.63
CA LEU A 19 9.21 4.87 12.68
C LEU A 19 9.06 6.02 11.69
N GLY A 20 8.11 5.86 10.77
CA GLY A 20 7.75 6.84 9.76
C GLY A 20 6.35 7.44 9.93
N LEU A 21 6.14 8.58 9.28
CA LEU A 21 4.84 9.20 9.06
C LEU A 21 4.62 9.38 7.57
N ALA A 22 3.46 8.92 7.11
CA ALA A 22 2.98 9.14 5.75
C ALA A 22 1.75 10.04 5.75
N PHE A 23 1.69 10.99 4.82
CA PHE A 23 0.50 11.83 4.65
C PHE A 23 0.38 12.39 3.24
N PHE A 24 -0.86 12.75 2.86
CA PHE A 24 -1.12 13.48 1.63
C PHE A 24 -1.06 15.00 1.86
N ASN A 25 -0.32 15.71 1.02
CA ASN A 25 -0.44 17.16 0.87
C ASN A 25 -0.38 17.54 -0.61
N ASP A 26 -1.30 18.39 -1.08
CA ASP A 26 -1.35 18.87 -2.48
C ASP A 26 -1.10 17.77 -3.53
N PHE A 27 -1.76 16.62 -3.35
CA PHE A 27 -1.68 15.42 -4.21
C PHE A 27 -0.36 14.64 -4.14
N CYS A 28 0.57 15.08 -3.33
CA CYS A 28 1.80 14.39 -3.06
C CYS A 28 1.65 13.50 -1.82
N LEU A 29 2.06 12.24 -1.94
CA LEU A 29 2.35 11.42 -0.77
C LEU A 29 3.71 11.85 -0.22
N HIS A 30 3.74 12.26 1.04
CA HIS A 30 4.96 12.57 1.77
C HIS A 30 5.27 11.47 2.77
N LEU A 31 6.54 11.10 2.86
CA LEU A 31 7.09 10.15 3.83
C LEU A 31 8.16 10.85 4.64
N TRP A 32 8.01 10.80 5.95
CA TRP A 32 8.91 11.37 6.93
C TRP A 32 9.38 10.28 7.87
N VAL A 33 10.63 10.35 8.30
CA VAL A 33 11.24 9.41 9.25
C VAL A 33 11.47 10.14 10.57
N ARG A 34 11.30 9.43 11.69
CA ARG A 34 11.70 9.91 13.00
C ARG A 34 13.18 9.63 13.23
N GLU A 35 13.98 10.68 13.32
CA GLU A 35 15.41 10.59 13.59
C GLU A 35 15.76 11.22 14.95
N VAL A 36 16.84 10.76 15.56
CA VAL A 36 17.41 11.34 16.78
C VAL A 36 18.65 12.13 16.38
N ALA A 37 18.63 13.44 16.64
CA ALA A 37 19.75 14.33 16.38
C ALA A 37 20.89 14.08 17.38
N ASP A 38 22.07 14.61 17.06
CA ASP A 38 23.30 14.47 17.88
C ASP A 38 23.15 15.01 19.30
N ASP A 39 22.23 15.96 19.51
CA ASP A 39 21.88 16.55 20.81
C ASP A 39 20.82 15.73 21.59
N GLY A 40 20.39 14.59 21.04
CA GLY A 40 19.35 13.73 21.59
C GLY A 40 17.92 14.18 21.29
N ALA A 41 17.72 15.29 20.56
CA ALA A 41 16.38 15.73 20.16
C ALA A 41 15.78 14.79 19.11
N THR A 42 14.47 14.56 19.18
CA THR A 42 13.75 13.82 18.15
C THR A 42 13.22 14.78 17.09
N ASN A 43 13.60 14.57 15.83
CA ASN A 43 13.11 15.34 14.69
C ASN A 43 12.40 14.45 13.67
N TRP A 44 11.43 15.03 12.96
CA TRP A 44 10.85 14.42 11.77
C TRP A 44 11.59 14.96 10.54
N VAL A 45 12.15 14.07 9.74
CA VAL A 45 12.93 14.42 8.57
C VAL A 45 12.21 13.95 7.30
N PRO A 46 12.01 14.83 6.29
CA PRO A 46 11.43 14.41 5.02
C PRO A 46 12.33 13.40 4.31
N ARG A 47 11.79 12.24 3.96
CA ARG A 47 12.55 11.15 3.32
C ARG A 47 12.22 10.98 1.85
N LYS A 48 10.95 11.12 1.48
CA LYS A 48 10.47 10.92 0.10
C LYS A 48 9.16 11.68 -0.14
N SER A 49 8.95 12.09 -1.37
CA SER A 49 7.68 12.67 -1.85
C SER A 49 7.35 12.11 -3.22
N VAL A 50 6.10 11.73 -3.45
CA VAL A 50 5.63 11.18 -4.74
C VAL A 50 4.36 11.91 -5.16
N GLU A 51 4.38 12.51 -6.34
CA GLU A 51 3.22 13.17 -6.97
C GLU A 51 2.21 12.11 -7.46
N MET A 52 1.28 11.73 -6.59
CA MET A 52 0.37 10.60 -6.84
C MET A 52 -0.68 10.91 -7.90
N ASP A 53 -1.07 12.18 -8.06
CA ASP A 53 -1.94 12.63 -9.14
C ASP A 53 -1.33 12.35 -10.51
N LYS A 54 -0.05 12.64 -10.69
CA LYS A 54 0.65 12.38 -11.95
C LYS A 54 0.92 10.89 -12.12
N LEU A 55 1.37 10.22 -11.06
CA LEU A 55 1.69 8.80 -11.12
C LEU A 55 0.47 7.95 -11.50
N LEU A 56 -0.66 8.18 -10.84
CA LEU A 56 -1.90 7.43 -11.06
C LEU A 56 -2.82 8.08 -12.09
N SER A 57 -2.41 9.19 -12.70
CA SER A 57 -3.23 9.98 -13.64
C SER A 57 -4.62 10.31 -13.07
N LEU A 58 -4.65 10.77 -11.82
CA LEU A 58 -5.91 11.03 -11.10
C LEU A 58 -6.60 12.27 -11.67
N PRO A 59 -7.93 12.24 -11.83
CA PRO A 59 -8.67 13.44 -12.21
C PRO A 59 -8.54 14.47 -11.10
N VAL A 60 -8.00 15.64 -11.45
CA VAL A 60 -7.92 16.80 -10.57
C VAL A 60 -9.15 17.65 -10.80
N ALA A 61 -10.05 17.70 -9.83
CA ALA A 61 -11.16 18.64 -9.86
C ALA A 61 -10.71 19.96 -9.23
N THR A 62 -10.94 21.08 -9.90
CA THR A 62 -10.87 22.41 -9.30
C THR A 62 -12.25 22.79 -8.80
N GLU A 63 -12.43 22.94 -7.49
CA GLU A 63 -13.64 23.55 -6.96
C GLU A 63 -13.62 25.07 -7.17
N ASP A 64 -14.80 25.70 -7.08
CA ASP A 64 -15.04 27.15 -7.22
C ASP A 64 -14.17 28.02 -6.27
N SER A 65 -13.58 27.39 -5.25
CA SER A 65 -12.64 27.99 -4.30
C SER A 65 -11.18 28.04 -4.79
N HIS A 66 -10.90 27.68 -6.05
CA HIS A 66 -9.55 27.42 -6.59
C HIS A 66 -8.79 26.29 -5.89
N ARG A 67 -9.46 25.55 -5.00
CA ARG A 67 -8.89 24.40 -4.32
C ARG A 67 -8.99 23.20 -5.23
N ARG A 68 -7.84 22.63 -5.58
CA ARG A 68 -7.80 21.32 -6.23
C ARG A 68 -8.21 20.28 -5.18
N ILE A 69 -9.07 19.34 -5.55
CA ILE A 69 -9.42 18.20 -4.71
C ILE A 69 -9.18 16.94 -5.51
N VAL A 70 -8.40 16.04 -4.93
CA VAL A 70 -8.30 14.66 -5.38
C VAL A 70 -8.80 13.81 -4.22
N PRO A 71 -9.85 13.03 -4.43
CA PRO A 71 -10.36 12.08 -3.43
C PRO A 71 -9.43 10.86 -3.35
N ALA A 72 -8.17 11.07 -2.95
CA ALA A 72 -7.21 10.02 -2.69
C ALA A 72 -6.94 9.90 -1.18
N TRP A 73 -6.77 8.68 -0.71
CA TRP A 73 -6.49 8.42 0.71
C TRP A 73 -5.61 7.19 0.87
N ILE A 74 -4.80 7.19 1.93
CA ILE A 74 -3.95 6.06 2.28
C ILE A 74 -4.81 4.97 2.95
N CYS A 75 -4.86 3.81 2.31
CA CYS A 75 -5.51 2.61 2.83
C CYS A 75 -4.57 1.81 3.73
N GLY A 76 -3.27 1.76 3.43
CA GLY A 76 -2.31 1.02 4.25
C GLY A 76 -0.93 0.93 3.61
N PHE A 77 0.00 0.29 4.32
CA PHE A 77 1.38 0.06 3.92
C PHE A 77 1.76 -1.40 4.15
N SER A 78 2.70 -1.93 3.34
CA SER A 78 3.42 -3.18 3.63
C SER A 78 4.24 -3.08 4.90
N GLY A 79 4.70 -4.22 5.41
CA GLY A 79 5.49 -4.27 6.65
C GLY A 79 6.80 -3.47 6.57
N ASP A 80 7.44 -3.46 5.39
CA ASP A 80 8.66 -2.70 5.09
C ASP A 80 8.41 -1.23 4.70
N GLY A 81 7.16 -0.82 4.56
CA GLY A 81 6.77 0.52 4.15
C GLY A 81 7.08 0.89 2.69
N ASN A 82 7.60 -0.04 1.86
CA ASN A 82 7.92 0.23 0.45
C ASN A 82 6.68 0.19 -0.46
N VAL A 83 5.64 -0.56 -0.07
CA VAL A 83 4.38 -0.63 -0.81
C VAL A 83 3.28 0.13 -0.08
N VAL A 84 2.60 1.02 -0.79
CA VAL A 84 1.45 1.77 -0.28
C VAL A 84 0.18 1.43 -1.07
N PHE A 85 -0.93 1.31 -0.35
CA PHE A 85 -2.26 1.16 -0.93
C PHE A 85 -2.98 2.50 -0.93
N ILE A 86 -3.30 3.01 -2.11
CA ILE A 86 -3.97 4.29 -2.33
C ILE A 86 -5.39 4.05 -2.81
N GLY A 87 -6.37 4.44 -2.00
CA GLY A 87 -7.77 4.47 -2.39
C GLY A 87 -8.08 5.74 -3.19
N THR A 88 -8.82 5.59 -4.29
CA THR A 88 -9.29 6.66 -5.17
C THR A 88 -10.71 6.31 -5.64
N PRO A 89 -11.51 7.20 -6.23
CA PRO A 89 -12.84 6.83 -6.75
C PRO A 89 -12.77 5.81 -7.88
N ALA A 90 -11.62 5.72 -8.56
CA ALA A 90 -11.42 4.72 -9.60
C ALA A 90 -11.18 3.32 -9.02
N GLY A 91 -10.76 3.20 -7.75
CA GLY A 91 -10.38 1.94 -7.13
C GLY A 91 -9.20 2.08 -6.19
N ILE A 92 -8.69 0.94 -5.69
CA ILE A 92 -7.47 0.90 -4.88
C ILE A 92 -6.28 0.52 -5.77
N PHE A 93 -5.21 1.28 -5.63
CA PHE A 93 -3.94 1.05 -6.28
C PHE A 93 -2.90 0.60 -5.26
N LEU A 94 -2.18 -0.45 -5.60
CA LEU A 94 -0.90 -0.79 -4.99
C LEU A 94 0.17 0.02 -5.71
N VAL A 95 1.01 0.73 -4.97
CA VAL A 95 2.14 1.51 -5.49
C VAL A 95 3.42 1.08 -4.78
N GLU A 96 4.40 0.60 -5.55
CA GLU A 96 5.76 0.35 -5.07
C GLU A 96 6.54 1.65 -5.13
N LEU A 97 6.97 2.16 -3.97
CA LEU A 97 7.50 3.52 -3.86
C LEU A 97 8.86 3.66 -4.50
N ASP A 98 9.73 2.66 -4.42
CA ASP A 98 11.09 2.72 -4.97
C ASP A 98 11.13 2.65 -6.49
N THR A 99 10.29 1.83 -7.09
CA THR A 99 10.22 1.70 -8.56
C THR A 99 9.20 2.62 -9.20
N LEU A 100 8.30 3.20 -8.39
CA LEU A 100 7.10 3.92 -8.82
C LEU A 100 6.20 3.10 -9.75
N LYS A 101 6.30 1.77 -9.72
CA LYS A 101 5.34 0.91 -10.42
C LYS A 101 4.07 0.82 -9.61
N PHE A 102 2.94 0.73 -10.29
CA PHE A 102 1.66 0.57 -9.64
C PHE A 102 0.78 -0.44 -10.36
N LYS A 103 -0.16 -1.00 -9.60
CA LYS A 103 -1.18 -1.92 -10.10
C LYS A 103 -2.50 -1.62 -9.41
N LYS A 104 -3.59 -1.58 -10.17
CA LYS A 104 -4.94 -1.52 -9.60
C LYS A 104 -5.31 -2.89 -9.03
N VAL A 105 -5.74 -2.94 -7.78
CA VAL A 105 -6.07 -4.19 -7.07
C VAL A 105 -7.57 -4.42 -6.91
N THR A 106 -8.38 -3.36 -6.98
CA THR A 106 -9.84 -3.44 -6.99
C THR A 106 -10.44 -2.18 -7.60
N ASP A 107 -11.58 -2.32 -8.26
CA ASP A 107 -12.43 -1.19 -8.69
C ASP A 107 -13.22 -0.58 -7.52
N ASP A 108 -13.49 -1.39 -6.49
CA ASP A 108 -14.22 -0.97 -5.29
C ASP A 108 -13.28 -0.29 -4.29
N SER A 109 -13.49 0.99 -4.03
CA SER A 109 -12.72 1.74 -3.03
C SER A 109 -13.58 2.42 -1.97
N LEU A 110 -14.80 2.83 -2.32
CA LEU A 110 -15.59 3.78 -1.51
C LEU A 110 -15.83 3.29 -0.08
N LEU A 111 -16.01 1.96 0.08
CA LEU A 111 -16.26 1.29 1.36
C LEU A 111 -14.98 0.83 2.06
N ILE A 112 -13.84 0.75 1.35
CA ILE A 112 -12.59 0.22 1.89
C ILE A 112 -11.72 1.37 2.41
N LYS A 113 -11.71 1.54 3.74
CA LYS A 113 -10.94 2.61 4.40
C LYS A 113 -9.53 2.20 4.80
N THR A 114 -9.32 0.91 5.08
CA THR A 114 -8.03 0.38 5.51
C THR A 114 -7.75 -0.94 4.81
N VAL A 115 -6.50 -1.13 4.38
CA VAL A 115 -5.99 -2.38 3.83
C VAL A 115 -4.86 -2.84 4.73
N HIS A 116 -4.94 -4.09 5.17
CA HIS A 116 -3.90 -4.74 5.95
C HIS A 116 -3.21 -5.77 5.04
N PRO A 117 -2.10 -5.40 4.39
CA PRO A 117 -1.32 -6.38 3.65
C PRO A 117 -0.76 -7.42 4.61
N TYR A 118 -0.80 -8.66 4.16
CA TYR A 118 -0.25 -9.82 4.82
C TYR A 118 0.83 -10.41 3.93
N GLU A 119 2.04 -10.52 4.47
CA GLU A 119 3.11 -11.26 3.81
C GLU A 119 3.02 -12.73 4.20
N SER A 120 2.65 -13.58 3.24
CA SER A 120 2.77 -15.02 3.41
C SER A 120 4.18 -15.44 3.04
N PHE A 121 4.83 -16.20 3.92
CA PHE A 121 6.06 -16.93 3.60
C PHE A 121 5.72 -18.42 3.54
N TYR A 122 6.28 -19.12 2.56
CA TYR A 122 6.23 -20.57 2.52
C TYR A 122 7.62 -21.12 2.80
N TYR A 123 7.71 -21.98 3.81
CA TYR A 123 8.95 -22.69 4.10
C TYR A 123 9.07 -23.86 3.11
N VAL A 124 10.07 -23.82 2.24
CA VAL A 124 10.44 -24.98 1.43
C VAL A 124 11.55 -25.73 2.16
N PRO A 125 11.28 -26.91 2.74
CA PRO A 125 12.32 -27.72 3.35
C PRO A 125 13.27 -28.21 2.25
N ASN A 126 14.47 -27.63 2.17
CA ASN A 126 15.53 -28.14 1.32
C ASN A 126 16.62 -28.74 2.22
N GLU A 127 17.11 -29.93 1.87
CA GLU A 127 18.09 -30.74 2.65
C GLU A 127 19.45 -30.04 2.92
N LYS A 128 19.66 -28.80 2.44
CA LYS A 128 20.91 -28.05 2.59
C LYS A 128 20.74 -26.61 3.10
N GLY A 129 19.67 -26.34 3.85
CA GLY A 129 19.38 -25.01 4.40
C GLY A 129 18.43 -24.23 3.50
N GLY A 130 17.24 -23.93 4.03
CA GLY A 130 16.11 -23.37 3.28
C GLY A 130 16.36 -21.94 2.80
N LYS A 131 15.77 -21.60 1.66
CA LYS A 131 15.63 -20.21 1.18
C LYS A 131 14.23 -19.72 1.54
N GLN A 132 14.14 -18.56 2.20
CA GLN A 132 12.89 -17.90 2.51
C GLN A 132 12.43 -17.07 1.31
N GLU A 133 11.17 -17.20 0.90
CA GLU A 133 10.55 -16.41 -0.17
C GLU A 133 9.20 -15.87 0.35
N SER A 134 8.93 -14.58 0.12
CA SER A 134 7.75 -13.86 0.63
C SER A 134 6.91 -13.27 -0.51
N ALA A 135 5.61 -13.13 -0.26
CA ALA A 135 4.64 -12.52 -1.18
C ALA A 135 3.64 -11.66 -0.41
N ILE A 136 3.37 -10.43 -0.87
CA ILE A 136 2.41 -9.51 -0.26
C ILE A 136 0.99 -9.81 -0.79
N VAL A 137 0.08 -10.17 0.10
CA VAL A 137 -1.35 -10.39 -0.18
C VAL A 137 -2.16 -9.33 0.57
N GLY A 138 -2.94 -8.53 -0.14
CA GLY A 138 -3.91 -7.64 0.50
C GLY A 138 -5.15 -8.43 0.91
N ASN A 139 -5.51 -8.46 2.19
CA ASN A 139 -6.85 -8.87 2.61
C ASN A 139 -7.77 -7.66 2.66
N GLN A 140 -8.94 -7.78 2.01
CA GLN A 140 -10.03 -6.84 2.19
C GLN A 140 -10.78 -7.23 3.46
N VAL A 141 -10.82 -6.33 4.45
CA VAL A 141 -11.75 -6.48 5.57
C VAL A 141 -12.96 -5.62 5.24
N SER A 142 -13.92 -6.17 4.53
CA SER A 142 -15.31 -5.70 4.54
C SER A 142 -16.05 -6.43 5.65
N GLU A 143 -16.70 -5.71 6.56
CA GLU A 143 -17.76 -6.29 7.38
C GLU A 143 -18.93 -6.67 6.45
N ALA A 144 -18.83 -7.87 5.87
CA ALA A 144 -19.84 -8.69 5.19
C ALA A 144 -19.09 -9.50 4.12
N GLY A 145 -19.30 -10.81 4.16
CA GLY A 145 -18.45 -11.80 3.51
C GLY A 145 -18.30 -11.63 2.00
N GLY A 146 -17.05 -11.79 1.54
CA GLY A 146 -16.68 -11.90 0.13
C GLY A 146 -15.33 -12.62 0.03
N ASN A 147 -15.27 -13.62 -0.84
CA ASN A 147 -14.14 -14.55 -0.98
C ASN A 147 -12.85 -13.90 -1.52
N ASN A 148 -11.70 -14.26 -0.95
CA ASN A 148 -10.36 -13.80 -1.33
C ASN A 148 -9.79 -14.59 -2.51
N GLN A 149 -9.63 -13.95 -3.68
CA GLN A 149 -8.92 -14.55 -4.83
C GLN A 149 -7.76 -13.66 -5.37
N VAL A 150 -7.26 -12.72 -4.58
CA VAL A 150 -6.31 -11.70 -5.06
C VAL A 150 -4.86 -12.22 -5.18
N ALA A 151 -4.54 -13.39 -4.60
CA ALA A 151 -3.17 -13.89 -4.51
C ALA A 151 -2.59 -14.44 -5.83
N SER A 152 -3.41 -14.98 -6.76
CA SER A 152 -2.90 -15.61 -7.99
C SER A 152 -2.36 -14.62 -9.02
N ASP A 153 -2.84 -13.38 -8.99
CA ASP A 153 -2.62 -12.43 -10.08
C ASP A 153 -1.48 -11.45 -9.79
N ILE A 154 -0.93 -11.46 -8.56
CA ILE A 154 0.12 -10.51 -8.12
C ILE A 154 1.52 -11.00 -8.49
N TYR A 155 1.77 -12.31 -8.41
CA TYR A 155 3.06 -12.89 -8.77
C TYR A 155 2.83 -13.93 -9.86
N GLY A 156 2.87 -13.49 -11.12
CA GLY A 156 2.76 -14.38 -12.27
C GLY A 156 3.61 -15.64 -12.04
N ALA A 157 2.96 -16.80 -12.11
CA ALA A 157 3.62 -18.09 -11.95
C ALA A 157 4.88 -18.12 -12.83
N LYS A 158 6.06 -18.17 -12.21
CA LYS A 158 7.29 -18.47 -12.95
C LYS A 158 7.09 -19.84 -13.62
N HIS A 159 7.50 -19.93 -14.89
CA HIS A 159 7.30 -21.11 -15.73
C HIS A 159 7.69 -22.40 -15.00
N GLY A 160 6.73 -23.29 -14.75
CA GLY A 160 6.98 -24.61 -14.15
C GLY A 160 5.80 -25.26 -13.40
N TRP A 161 4.78 -24.52 -12.97
CA TRP A 161 3.71 -25.09 -12.15
C TRP A 161 2.57 -25.69 -12.99
N ARG A 162 2.38 -27.02 -12.93
CA ARG A 162 1.08 -27.65 -13.21
C ARG A 162 0.27 -27.67 -11.93
N LEU A 163 -0.95 -27.14 -11.97
CA LEU A 163 -1.96 -27.36 -10.94
C LEU A 163 -2.30 -28.86 -10.92
N GLY A 164 -1.83 -29.56 -9.88
CA GLY A 164 -2.34 -30.87 -9.54
C GLY A 164 -3.74 -30.71 -8.95
N THR A 165 -4.75 -31.12 -9.71
CA THR A 165 -6.10 -31.36 -9.18
C THR A 165 -6.04 -32.55 -8.25
N GLY A 166 -6.12 -32.31 -6.95
CA GLY A 166 -6.34 -33.34 -5.94
C GLY A 166 -7.60 -33.01 -5.16
N MET A 167 -8.72 -33.62 -5.57
CA MET A 167 -9.94 -33.71 -4.79
C MET A 167 -9.65 -34.40 -3.46
N LEU A 168 -10.39 -33.96 -2.43
CA LEU A 168 -10.54 -34.61 -1.14
C LEU A 168 -10.89 -36.09 -1.30
N ASP A 169 -10.23 -36.94 -0.53
CA ASP A 169 -10.81 -38.05 0.23
C ASP A 169 -10.03 -38.17 1.55
#